data_AF-A0A6A5HI81-F1
#
_entry.id   AF-A0A6A5HI81-F1
#
_cell.length_a   1.000
_cell.length_b   1.000
_cell.length_c   1.000
_cell.angle_alpha   90.00
_cell.angle_beta   90.00
_cell.angle_gamma   90.00
#
_symmetry.space_group_name_H-M   'P 1'
#
loop_
_entity.id
_entity.type
_entity.pdbx_description
1 polymer ?
#
loop_
_entity_poly.entity_id
_entity_poly.type
_entity_poly.pdbx_seq_one_letter_code
_entity_poly.pdbx_strand_id
1 'polypeptide(L)'
;MAWKASSRALPASFDSRSNAFINGTVNYGSTNIIEQYESNVFQLFKKWWQQFNSGIGVCCNCLDHKLLRICMTCKKKKDLKDVDILKYAHCQKCQDRYRFDKGSEEEQEKYRGYLKDENKPIECRICHNATTNPFFDFTWFELNTLHLNLDTFNFCADCILDDHADHETAKMSNNTSQSKLSMRILTVQILEKLLERKLEVDEDQLKCKLRHMRMIMTKSKNTSKTPEDYIERIISNLETQYHQYQDLESTCHCVEVWKDVVKLNILDFFERNPHFYTMVEKTDLEETLNGCPLEFESSKTEKELLLEIIRKGEKVNDKAT
;
A
#
# COMPACT_ATOMS: atom_id res chain seq x y z
N MET A 1 56.54 -22.89 -10.81
CA MET A 1 55.84 -23.57 -11.92
C MET A 1 54.44 -23.97 -11.46
N ALA A 2 53.51 -24.15 -12.39
CA ALA A 2 52.21 -24.84 -12.24
C ALA A 2 52.38 -26.27 -11.64
N TRP A 3 51.39 -27.04 -11.15
CA TRP A 3 49.92 -27.02 -11.01
C TRP A 3 49.58 -28.15 -9.97
N LYS A 4 48.38 -28.40 -9.40
CA LYS A 4 47.02 -27.82 -9.40
C LYS A 4 46.26 -28.38 -8.16
N ALA A 5 45.11 -27.82 -7.77
CA ALA A 5 44.12 -28.54 -6.96
C ALA A 5 42.69 -28.18 -7.42
N SER A 6 41.80 -29.18 -7.48
CA SER A 6 40.52 -29.13 -8.21
C SER A 6 39.43 -28.30 -7.51
N SER A 7 38.73 -27.48 -8.29
CA SER A 7 37.55 -26.74 -7.86
C SER A 7 36.27 -27.60 -7.90
N ARG A 8 35.66 -27.86 -6.73
CA ARG A 8 34.23 -28.18 -6.60
C ARG A 8 33.69 -27.66 -5.26
N ALA A 9 32.98 -26.53 -5.31
CA ALA A 9 32.15 -26.06 -4.20
C ALA A 9 31.00 -25.18 -4.74
N LEU A 10 29.78 -25.71 -4.68
CA LEU A 10 28.51 -24.98 -4.70
C LEU A 10 27.48 -25.85 -3.95
N PRO A 11 26.42 -25.28 -3.34
CA PRO A 11 26.22 -23.87 -2.97
C PRO A 11 26.15 -23.68 -1.44
N ALA A 12 26.40 -22.46 -0.95
CA ALA A 12 26.19 -22.12 0.46
C ALA A 12 24.69 -21.97 0.77
N SER A 13 24.24 -22.57 1.86
CA SER A 13 22.87 -22.42 2.40
C SER A 13 22.63 -21.02 2.97
N PHE A 14 21.37 -20.60 2.99
CA PHE A 14 20.95 -19.19 3.06
C PHE A 14 21.02 -18.54 4.45
N ASP A 15 21.55 -19.21 5.48
CA ASP A 15 21.04 -19.06 6.86
C ASP A 15 22.10 -18.66 7.91
N SER A 16 22.95 -17.68 7.59
CA SER A 16 23.97 -17.17 8.55
C SER A 16 24.47 -15.75 8.24
N ARG A 17 23.57 -14.77 8.07
CA ARG A 17 23.97 -13.37 7.79
C ARG A 17 23.16 -12.28 8.50
N SER A 18 23.10 -12.33 9.84
CA SER A 18 22.82 -11.13 10.65
C SER A 18 23.79 -9.97 10.36
N ASN A 19 25.02 -10.29 9.91
CA ASN A 19 26.06 -9.31 9.60
C ASN A 19 26.20 -8.94 8.12
N ALA A 20 25.29 -9.36 7.22
CA ALA A 20 25.39 -9.09 5.77
C ALA A 20 25.50 -7.60 5.42
N PHE A 21 24.79 -6.75 6.17
CA PHE A 21 24.61 -5.34 5.85
C PHE A 21 25.51 -4.41 6.66
N ILE A 22 26.18 -4.90 7.70
CA ILE A 22 27.04 -4.10 8.59
C ILE A 22 28.27 -3.54 7.84
N ASN A 23 28.80 -4.30 6.87
CA ASN A 23 29.89 -3.91 5.99
C ASN A 23 29.48 -3.87 4.51
N GLY A 24 28.18 -3.73 4.21
CA GLY A 24 27.69 -3.66 2.84
C GLY A 24 28.01 -2.31 2.21
N THR A 25 28.64 -2.29 1.03
CA THR A 25 28.79 -1.05 0.25
C THR A 25 27.43 -0.44 -0.01
N VAL A 26 27.22 0.82 0.39
CA VAL A 26 25.97 1.54 0.13
C VAL A 26 25.71 1.54 -1.37
N ASN A 27 24.55 1.00 -1.80
CA ASN A 27 24.17 1.01 -3.20
C ASN A 27 23.63 2.40 -3.55
N TYR A 28 24.54 3.33 -3.84
CA TYR A 28 24.21 4.71 -4.23
C TYR A 28 23.28 4.79 -5.46
N GLY A 29 23.25 3.76 -6.32
CA GLY A 29 22.26 3.65 -7.39
C GLY A 29 20.83 3.48 -6.85
N SER A 30 20.64 2.58 -5.88
CA SER A 30 19.36 2.43 -5.17
C SER A 30 19.02 3.65 -4.30
N THR A 31 20.00 4.29 -3.67
CA THR A 31 19.79 5.52 -2.88
C THR A 31 19.26 6.66 -3.77
N ASN A 32 19.90 6.91 -4.91
CA ASN A 32 19.48 7.95 -5.87
C ASN A 32 18.09 7.66 -6.45
N ILE A 33 17.73 6.38 -6.66
CA ILE A 33 16.35 5.98 -7.03
C ILE A 33 15.33 6.36 -5.94
N ILE A 34 15.65 6.12 -4.66
CA ILE A 34 14.77 6.50 -3.53
C ILE A 34 14.64 8.04 -3.45
N GLU A 35 15.74 8.77 -3.52
CA GLU A 35 15.76 10.25 -3.51
C GLU A 35 14.94 10.85 -4.68
N GLN A 36 15.01 10.25 -5.87
CA GLN A 36 14.21 10.65 -7.03
C GLN A 36 12.71 10.37 -6.84
N TYR A 37 12.35 9.27 -6.17
CA TYR A 37 10.96 8.97 -5.82
C TYR A 37 10.41 9.86 -4.71
N GLU A 38 11.20 10.18 -3.68
CA GLU A 38 10.81 11.07 -2.58
C GLU A 38 10.69 12.53 -3.05
N SER A 39 11.60 13.00 -3.91
CA SER A 39 11.51 14.34 -4.52
C SER A 39 10.26 14.50 -5.40
N ASN A 40 9.89 13.48 -6.18
CA ASN A 40 8.81 13.55 -7.19
C ASN A 40 7.54 12.75 -6.83
N VAL A 41 7.29 12.40 -5.55
CA VAL A 41 6.25 11.40 -5.19
C VAL A 41 4.85 11.70 -5.72
N PHE A 42 4.44 12.97 -5.82
CA PHE A 42 3.12 13.35 -6.36
C PHE A 42 3.00 13.01 -7.85
N GLN A 43 4.04 13.32 -8.63
CA GLN A 43 4.14 12.97 -10.04
C GLN A 43 4.30 11.46 -10.25
N LEU A 44 5.01 10.78 -9.35
CA LEU A 44 5.10 9.31 -9.33
C LEU A 44 3.72 8.67 -9.13
N PHE A 45 2.97 9.14 -8.13
CA PHE A 45 1.62 8.65 -7.82
C PHE A 45 0.66 8.88 -9.00
N LYS A 46 0.67 10.09 -9.58
CA LYS A 46 -0.14 10.43 -10.78
C LYS A 46 0.19 9.53 -11.96
N LYS A 47 1.49 9.37 -12.29
CA LYS A 47 1.94 8.50 -13.40
C LYS A 47 1.59 7.04 -13.16
N TRP A 48 1.80 6.53 -11.94
CA TRP A 48 1.42 5.17 -11.53
C TRP A 48 -0.09 4.94 -11.71
N TRP A 49 -0.93 5.87 -11.24
CA TRP A 49 -2.39 5.79 -11.39
C TRP A 49 -2.83 5.77 -12.86
N GLN A 50 -2.28 6.69 -13.67
CA GLN A 50 -2.58 6.82 -15.10
C GLN A 50 -2.10 5.62 -15.93
N GLN A 51 -0.91 5.07 -15.65
CA GLN A 51 -0.37 3.89 -16.35
C GLN A 51 -1.26 2.66 -16.18
N PHE A 52 -1.82 2.45 -14.99
CA PHE A 52 -2.77 1.35 -14.74
C PHE A 52 -4.10 1.47 -15.48
N ASN A 53 -4.46 2.66 -15.97
CA ASN A 53 -5.69 2.88 -16.72
C ASN A 53 -5.49 2.68 -18.23
N SER A 54 -4.33 3.06 -18.78
CA SER A 54 -4.06 2.91 -20.21
C SER A 54 -3.93 1.44 -20.64
N GLY A 55 -3.35 0.59 -19.78
CA GLY A 55 -2.99 -0.79 -20.14
C GLY A 55 -1.89 -0.87 -21.20
N ILE A 56 -1.19 0.24 -21.49
CA ILE A 56 -0.05 0.30 -22.40
C ILE A 56 1.22 0.02 -21.61
N GLY A 57 2.13 -0.76 -22.18
CA GLY A 57 3.46 -1.02 -21.62
C GLY A 57 4.34 -1.82 -22.57
N VAL A 58 5.47 -2.31 -22.06
CA VAL A 58 6.42 -3.15 -22.80
C VAL A 58 5.95 -4.61 -22.80
N CYS A 59 5.82 -5.21 -23.99
CA CYS A 59 5.52 -6.64 -24.15
C CYS A 59 6.71 -7.50 -23.69
N CYS A 60 6.51 -8.50 -22.83
CA CYS A 60 7.61 -9.34 -22.33
C CYS A 60 8.29 -10.21 -23.40
N ASN A 61 7.62 -10.49 -24.54
CA ASN A 61 8.18 -11.30 -25.62
C ASN A 61 8.89 -10.43 -26.68
N CYS A 62 8.16 -9.51 -27.34
CA CYS A 62 8.72 -8.70 -28.43
C CYS A 62 9.33 -7.35 -28.01
N LEU A 63 9.23 -6.96 -26.73
CA LEU A 63 9.71 -5.69 -26.17
C LEU A 63 9.08 -4.41 -26.78
N ASP A 64 8.07 -4.54 -27.63
CA ASP A 64 7.30 -3.40 -28.15
C ASP A 64 6.49 -2.70 -27.05
N HIS A 65 6.38 -1.37 -27.15
CA HIS A 65 5.49 -0.57 -26.31
C HIS A 65 4.07 -0.51 -26.91
N LYS A 66 3.18 -1.41 -26.45
CA LYS A 66 1.84 -1.67 -27.01
C LYS A 66 0.78 -1.81 -25.91
N LEU A 67 -0.50 -1.92 -26.29
CA LEU A 67 -1.56 -2.36 -25.38
C LEU A 67 -1.34 -3.82 -24.96
N LEU A 68 -1.34 -4.08 -23.66
CA LEU A 68 -0.97 -5.38 -23.09
C LEU A 68 -2.17 -6.18 -22.57
N ARG A 69 -2.00 -7.51 -22.62
CA ARG A 69 -2.87 -8.52 -22.02
C ARG A 69 -2.02 -9.43 -21.12
N ILE A 70 -2.57 -9.77 -19.96
CA ILE A 70 -1.93 -10.71 -19.04
C ILE A 70 -2.38 -12.12 -19.40
N CYS A 71 -1.45 -13.06 -19.58
CA CYS A 71 -1.75 -14.47 -19.75
C CYS A 71 -1.99 -15.12 -18.38
N MET A 72 -3.27 -15.27 -17.99
CA MET A 72 -3.67 -15.80 -16.70
C MET A 72 -3.30 -17.29 -16.56
N THR A 73 -3.35 -18.06 -17.66
CA THR A 73 -2.94 -19.48 -17.67
C THR A 73 -1.46 -19.65 -17.32
N CYS A 74 -0.56 -18.91 -17.97
CA CYS A 74 0.88 -18.96 -17.69
C CYS A 74 1.18 -18.44 -16.28
N LYS A 75 0.53 -17.35 -15.86
CA LYS A 75 0.68 -16.78 -14.52
C LYS A 75 0.29 -17.76 -13.42
N LYS A 76 -0.95 -18.28 -13.44
CA LYS A 76 -1.46 -19.28 -12.47
C LYS A 76 -0.51 -20.48 -12.36
N LYS A 77 -0.01 -20.99 -13.50
CA LYS A 77 0.97 -22.11 -13.55
C LYS A 77 2.33 -21.78 -12.91
N LYS A 78 2.78 -20.53 -12.99
CA LYS A 78 4.03 -20.07 -12.37
C LYS A 78 3.88 -19.82 -10.88
N ASP A 79 2.79 -19.17 -10.46
CA ASP A 79 2.49 -18.94 -9.04
C ASP A 79 2.44 -20.27 -8.28
N LEU A 80 1.77 -21.27 -8.85
CA LEU A 80 1.70 -22.65 -8.35
C LEU A 80 3.04 -23.38 -8.25
N LYS A 81 4.07 -22.93 -8.99
CA LYS A 81 5.43 -23.50 -8.95
C LYS A 81 6.30 -22.82 -7.90
N ASP A 82 6.14 -21.50 -7.74
CA ASP A 82 7.02 -20.67 -6.92
C ASP A 82 6.49 -20.46 -5.48
N VAL A 83 5.18 -20.63 -5.26
CA VAL A 83 4.50 -20.31 -4.00
C VAL A 83 4.02 -21.58 -3.30
N ASP A 84 4.34 -21.70 -2.02
CA ASP A 84 3.83 -22.76 -1.16
C ASP A 84 2.33 -22.60 -0.91
N ILE A 85 1.52 -23.38 -1.63
CA ILE A 85 0.07 -23.34 -1.54
C ILE A 85 -0.47 -23.87 -0.20
N LEU A 86 0.32 -24.65 0.56
CA LEU A 86 -0.13 -25.21 1.84
C LEU A 86 -0.49 -24.12 2.86
N LYS A 87 0.11 -22.92 2.75
CA LYS A 87 -0.21 -21.74 3.57
C LYS A 87 -1.65 -21.25 3.42
N TYR A 88 -2.33 -21.66 2.35
CA TYR A 88 -3.71 -21.28 2.03
C TYR A 88 -4.71 -22.40 2.33
N ALA A 89 -4.24 -23.53 2.88
CA ALA A 89 -5.07 -24.68 3.23
C ALA A 89 -5.83 -24.48 4.56
N HIS A 90 -7.09 -24.91 4.59
CA HIS A 90 -7.90 -24.99 5.81
C HIS A 90 -8.83 -26.21 5.77
N CYS A 91 -9.24 -26.68 6.96
CA CYS A 91 -10.11 -27.87 7.07
C CYS A 91 -11.60 -27.51 6.85
N GLN A 92 -12.42 -28.53 6.55
CA GLN A 92 -13.88 -28.42 6.37
C GLN A 92 -14.56 -27.58 7.47
N LYS A 93 -14.24 -27.81 8.76
CA LYS A 93 -14.85 -27.06 9.87
C LYS A 93 -14.57 -25.55 9.81
N CYS A 94 -13.41 -25.16 9.29
CA CYS A 94 -13.07 -23.74 9.06
C CYS A 94 -13.72 -23.21 7.78
N GLN A 95 -13.79 -24.01 6.72
CA GLN A 95 -14.54 -23.68 5.50
C GLN A 95 -16.01 -23.36 5.81
N ASP A 96 -16.69 -24.22 6.56
CA ASP A 96 -18.11 -24.06 6.90
C ASP A 96 -18.36 -22.85 7.81
N ARG A 97 -17.46 -22.63 8.78
CA ARG A 97 -17.59 -21.54 9.77
C ARG A 97 -17.41 -20.16 9.16
N TYR A 98 -16.41 -19.99 8.32
CA TYR A 98 -16.04 -18.68 7.75
C TYR A 98 -16.59 -18.45 6.35
N ARG A 99 -17.09 -19.50 5.68
CA ARG A 99 -17.65 -19.46 4.32
C ARG A 99 -16.70 -18.80 3.32
N PHE A 100 -15.41 -19.17 3.37
CA PHE A 100 -14.43 -18.71 2.38
C PHE A 100 -14.89 -19.09 0.97
N ASP A 101 -14.54 -18.25 -0.01
CA ASP A 101 -14.71 -18.64 -1.40
C ASP A 101 -13.67 -19.73 -1.74
N LYS A 102 -14.17 -20.95 -1.91
CA LYS A 102 -13.37 -22.11 -2.34
C LYS A 102 -13.34 -22.29 -3.85
N GLY A 103 -13.93 -21.38 -4.64
CA GLY A 103 -14.07 -21.54 -6.09
C GLY A 103 -14.87 -22.80 -6.47
N SER A 104 -14.62 -23.31 -7.67
CA SER A 104 -15.23 -24.55 -8.15
C SER A 104 -14.55 -25.80 -7.56
N GLU A 105 -15.27 -26.93 -7.52
CA GLU A 105 -14.69 -28.19 -7.05
C GLU A 105 -13.59 -28.72 -8.00
N GLU A 106 -13.67 -28.38 -9.30
CA GLU A 106 -12.62 -28.67 -10.29
C GLU A 106 -11.31 -27.92 -9.97
N GLU A 107 -11.40 -26.65 -9.56
CA GLU A 107 -10.23 -25.88 -9.12
C GLU A 107 -9.65 -26.43 -7.81
N GLN A 108 -10.49 -26.78 -6.84
CA GLN A 108 -10.03 -27.41 -5.59
C GLN A 108 -9.31 -28.74 -5.86
N GLU A 109 -9.82 -29.55 -6.78
CA GLU A 109 -9.19 -30.82 -7.13
C GLU A 109 -7.86 -30.62 -7.89
N LYS A 110 -7.81 -29.63 -8.77
CA LYS A 110 -6.55 -29.21 -9.42
C LYS A 110 -5.50 -28.77 -8.38
N TYR A 111 -5.91 -28.08 -7.33
CA TYR A 111 -5.01 -27.69 -6.23
C TYR A 111 -4.58 -28.88 -5.37
N ARG A 112 -5.48 -29.81 -5.06
CA ARG A 112 -5.14 -31.09 -4.40
C ARG A 112 -4.17 -31.92 -5.25
N GLY A 113 -4.30 -31.91 -6.58
CA GLY A 113 -3.39 -32.59 -7.51
C GLY A 113 -1.95 -32.05 -7.54
N TYR A 114 -1.65 -30.88 -6.96
CA TYR A 114 -0.27 -30.41 -6.76
C TYR A 114 0.36 -30.92 -5.45
N LEU A 115 -0.42 -31.57 -4.58
CA LEU A 115 0.07 -32.20 -3.35
C LEU A 115 0.75 -33.52 -3.69
N LYS A 116 2.09 -33.54 -3.60
CA LYS A 116 2.92 -34.70 -3.99
C LYS A 116 2.79 -35.94 -3.09
N ASP A 117 2.04 -35.84 -1.99
CA ASP A 117 1.82 -36.90 -0.99
C ASP A 117 0.34 -36.86 -0.55
N GLU A 118 -0.53 -37.53 -1.29
CA GLU A 118 -2.01 -37.49 -1.14
C GLU A 118 -2.51 -37.90 0.26
N ASN A 119 -1.67 -38.57 1.06
CA ASN A 119 -2.02 -39.07 2.39
C ASN A 119 -1.37 -38.31 3.56
N LYS A 120 -0.53 -37.30 3.32
CA LYS A 120 0.10 -36.56 4.41
C LYS A 120 -0.88 -35.54 4.99
N PRO A 121 -1.17 -35.56 6.31
CA PRO A 121 -2.03 -34.55 6.91
C PRO A 121 -1.42 -33.15 6.79
N ILE A 122 -2.20 -32.21 6.25
CA ILE A 122 -1.84 -30.81 6.07
C ILE A 122 -2.40 -30.01 7.24
N GLU A 123 -1.61 -29.06 7.76
CA GLU A 123 -2.03 -28.20 8.85
C GLU A 123 -3.01 -27.12 8.36
N CYS A 124 -4.17 -26.99 9.01
CA CYS A 124 -5.12 -25.92 8.72
C CYS A 124 -4.57 -24.57 9.21
N ARG A 125 -4.38 -23.59 8.30
CA ARG A 125 -3.82 -22.25 8.60
C ARG A 125 -4.56 -21.43 9.69
N ILE A 126 -5.79 -21.83 10.05
CA ILE A 126 -6.69 -21.07 10.93
C ILE A 126 -6.79 -21.69 12.33
N CYS A 127 -6.83 -23.03 12.41
CA CYS A 127 -7.04 -23.74 13.67
C CYS A 127 -5.92 -24.72 14.00
N HIS A 128 -4.86 -24.78 13.19
CA HIS A 128 -3.66 -25.60 13.34
C HIS A 128 -3.92 -27.12 13.48
N ASN A 129 -5.16 -27.56 13.22
CA ASN A 129 -5.52 -28.96 13.18
C ASN A 129 -5.11 -29.57 11.83
N ALA A 130 -4.54 -30.77 11.89
CA ALA A 130 -4.21 -31.56 10.73
C ALA A 130 -5.48 -32.02 9.97
N THR A 131 -5.43 -32.03 8.63
CA THR A 131 -6.50 -32.52 7.76
C THR A 131 -5.94 -33.24 6.54
N THR A 132 -6.57 -34.34 6.14
CA THR A 132 -6.25 -35.09 4.91
C THR A 132 -7.11 -34.67 3.72
N ASN A 133 -8.10 -33.78 3.93
CA ASN A 133 -8.90 -33.18 2.86
C ASN A 133 -8.95 -31.66 3.06
N PRO A 134 -7.90 -30.93 2.64
CA PRO A 134 -7.87 -29.48 2.71
C PRO A 134 -8.79 -28.84 1.67
N PHE A 135 -9.33 -27.68 2.03
CA PHE A 135 -9.81 -26.67 1.11
C PHE A 135 -8.76 -25.57 1.00
N PHE A 136 -8.65 -24.95 -0.17
CA PHE A 136 -7.77 -23.81 -0.41
C PHE A 136 -8.59 -22.54 -0.56
N ASP A 137 -8.24 -21.48 0.20
CA ASP A 137 -8.82 -20.15 0.01
C ASP A 137 -8.24 -19.52 -1.27
N PHE A 138 -9.01 -19.66 -2.36
CA PHE A 138 -8.63 -19.17 -3.68
C PHE A 138 -8.48 -17.64 -3.70
N THR A 139 -9.37 -16.92 -3.02
CA THR A 139 -9.31 -15.46 -2.91
C THR A 139 -8.00 -15.04 -2.25
N TRP A 140 -7.63 -15.64 -1.11
CA TRP A 140 -6.36 -15.30 -0.45
C TRP A 140 -5.13 -15.71 -1.26
N PHE A 141 -5.17 -16.86 -1.94
CA PHE A 141 -4.06 -17.28 -2.82
C PHE A 141 -3.87 -16.30 -3.97
N GLU A 142 -4.93 -15.96 -4.71
CA GLU A 142 -4.84 -14.98 -5.80
C GLU A 142 -4.41 -13.60 -5.29
N LEU A 143 -5.00 -13.07 -4.20
CA LEU A 143 -4.63 -11.76 -3.65
C LEU A 143 -3.12 -11.64 -3.34
N ASN A 144 -2.54 -12.69 -2.75
CA ASN A 144 -1.11 -12.70 -2.37
C ASN A 144 -0.17 -13.05 -3.52
N THR A 145 -0.63 -13.75 -4.56
CA THR A 145 0.22 -14.12 -5.71
C THR A 145 0.04 -13.21 -6.91
N LEU A 146 -1.01 -12.39 -6.98
CA LEU A 146 -1.36 -11.60 -8.15
C LEU A 146 -0.21 -10.71 -8.65
N HIS A 147 0.51 -10.05 -7.75
CA HIS A 147 1.60 -9.14 -8.11
C HIS A 147 2.85 -9.86 -8.63
N LEU A 148 2.97 -11.17 -8.42
CA LEU A 148 4.12 -11.97 -8.85
C LEU A 148 4.09 -12.22 -10.36
N ASN A 149 5.27 -12.12 -10.99
CA ASN A 149 5.53 -12.48 -12.38
C ASN A 149 4.73 -11.70 -13.44
N LEU A 150 4.12 -10.55 -13.11
CA LEU A 150 3.28 -9.81 -14.06
C LEU A 150 4.07 -9.18 -15.22
N ASP A 151 5.32 -8.82 -14.97
CA ASP A 151 6.34 -8.41 -15.93
C ASP A 151 6.82 -9.54 -16.87
N THR A 152 6.49 -10.78 -16.51
CA THR A 152 6.87 -11.99 -17.24
C THR A 152 5.73 -12.49 -18.13
N PHE A 153 4.48 -12.09 -17.85
CA PHE A 153 3.27 -12.61 -18.50
C PHE A 153 2.37 -11.54 -19.15
N ASN A 154 2.92 -10.37 -19.45
CA ASN A 154 2.26 -9.23 -20.08
C ASN A 154 2.64 -9.11 -21.57
N PHE A 155 1.76 -9.57 -22.45
CA PHE A 155 2.00 -9.69 -23.89
C PHE A 155 1.20 -8.67 -24.70
N CYS A 156 1.70 -8.26 -25.87
CA CYS A 156 0.88 -7.57 -26.86
C CYS A 156 -0.14 -8.53 -27.49
N ALA A 157 -1.13 -8.00 -28.22
CA ALA A 157 -2.14 -8.83 -28.89
C ALA A 157 -1.53 -9.84 -29.87
N ASP A 158 -0.48 -9.44 -30.59
CA ASP A 158 0.20 -10.28 -31.60
C ASP A 158 0.81 -11.52 -30.93
N CYS A 159 1.68 -11.34 -29.93
CA CYS A 159 2.29 -12.45 -29.18
C CYS A 159 1.28 -13.31 -28.40
N ILE A 160 0.09 -12.79 -28.06
CA ILE A 160 -0.99 -13.64 -27.53
C ILE A 160 -1.51 -14.59 -28.60
N LEU A 161 -1.69 -14.12 -29.85
CA LEU A 161 -2.18 -14.96 -30.94
C LEU A 161 -1.14 -15.99 -31.41
N ASP A 162 0.15 -15.63 -31.36
CA ASP A 162 1.24 -16.50 -31.80
C ASP A 162 1.50 -17.65 -30.79
N ASP A 163 1.70 -17.32 -29.50
CA ASP A 163 2.21 -18.27 -28.49
C ASP A 163 1.17 -18.68 -27.42
N HIS A 164 0.02 -17.99 -27.35
CA HIS A 164 -0.94 -18.10 -26.22
C HIS A 164 -2.42 -18.10 -26.66
N ALA A 165 -2.73 -18.52 -27.89
CA ALA A 165 -4.07 -18.42 -28.47
C ALA A 165 -5.16 -19.12 -27.63
N ASP A 166 -4.84 -20.31 -27.11
CA ASP A 166 -5.75 -21.14 -26.29
C ASP A 166 -5.70 -20.80 -24.78
N HIS A 167 -4.97 -19.75 -24.38
CA HIS A 167 -4.84 -19.37 -22.97
C HIS A 167 -5.89 -18.35 -22.52
N GLU A 168 -6.27 -18.44 -21.25
CA GLU A 168 -7.06 -17.42 -20.57
C GLU A 168 -6.25 -16.11 -20.51
N THR A 169 -6.78 -15.04 -21.11
CA THR A 169 -6.10 -13.74 -21.17
C THR A 169 -6.99 -12.58 -20.76
N ALA A 170 -6.46 -11.70 -19.91
CA ALA A 170 -7.16 -10.51 -19.45
C ALA A 170 -6.53 -9.23 -20.02
N LYS A 171 -7.34 -8.23 -20.39
CA LYS A 171 -6.83 -6.91 -20.79
C LYS A 171 -6.27 -6.19 -19.57
N MET A 172 -5.05 -5.63 -19.67
CA MET A 172 -4.42 -4.97 -18.52
C MET A 172 -5.20 -3.73 -18.03
N SER A 173 -5.86 -3.00 -18.94
CA SER A 173 -6.73 -1.87 -18.62
C SER A 173 -8.13 -2.25 -18.09
N ASN A 174 -8.61 -3.47 -18.39
CA ASN A 174 -10.02 -3.83 -18.31
C ASN A 174 -10.33 -4.97 -17.34
N ASN A 175 -9.41 -5.26 -16.43
CA ASN A 175 -9.60 -6.31 -15.43
C ASN A 175 -10.51 -5.82 -14.30
N THR A 176 -11.75 -6.29 -14.34
CA THR A 176 -12.81 -6.01 -13.36
C THR A 176 -12.46 -6.54 -11.96
N SER A 177 -12.79 -5.71 -10.96
CA SER A 177 -12.95 -6.02 -9.53
C SER A 177 -11.80 -6.64 -8.69
N GLN A 178 -11.00 -7.59 -9.17
CA GLN A 178 -10.01 -8.28 -8.32
C GLN A 178 -8.55 -7.91 -8.64
N SER A 179 -8.10 -8.01 -9.89
CA SER A 179 -6.66 -7.84 -10.16
C SER A 179 -6.18 -6.40 -10.28
N LYS A 180 -7.04 -5.45 -10.68
CA LYS A 180 -6.76 -4.02 -10.42
C LYS A 180 -6.64 -3.75 -8.91
N LEU A 181 -7.36 -4.48 -8.07
CA LEU A 181 -7.41 -4.24 -6.63
C LEU A 181 -6.10 -4.62 -5.94
N SER A 182 -5.61 -5.87 -6.06
CA SER A 182 -4.47 -6.34 -5.26
C SER A 182 -3.15 -5.65 -5.60
N MET A 183 -2.88 -5.43 -6.89
CA MET A 183 -1.69 -4.68 -7.33
C MET A 183 -1.74 -3.21 -6.89
N ARG A 184 -2.92 -2.57 -6.96
CA ARG A 184 -3.09 -1.22 -6.42
C ARG A 184 -2.91 -1.23 -4.90
N ILE A 185 -3.54 -2.15 -4.17
CA ILE A 185 -3.42 -2.26 -2.70
C ILE A 185 -1.95 -2.47 -2.25
N LEU A 186 -1.19 -3.32 -2.94
CA LEU A 186 0.20 -3.60 -2.53
C LEU A 186 1.17 -2.47 -2.90
N THR A 187 1.01 -1.83 -4.08
CA THR A 187 1.90 -0.74 -4.48
C THR A 187 1.46 0.63 -3.97
N VAL A 188 0.18 0.84 -3.64
CA VAL A 188 -0.28 2.06 -2.96
C VAL A 188 0.28 2.14 -1.54
N GLN A 189 0.49 1.02 -0.82
CA GLN A 189 1.15 1.05 0.48
C GLN A 189 2.59 1.60 0.41
N ILE A 190 3.33 1.28 -0.66
CA ILE A 190 4.67 1.82 -0.90
C ILE A 190 4.58 3.34 -1.19
N LEU A 191 3.64 3.74 -2.05
CA LEU A 191 3.42 5.15 -2.38
C LEU A 191 2.89 5.97 -1.19
N GLU A 192 2.05 5.38 -0.33
CA GLU A 192 1.56 5.96 0.92
C GLU A 192 2.72 6.15 1.90
N LYS A 193 3.69 5.23 1.96
CA LYS A 193 4.89 5.39 2.79
C LYS A 193 5.85 6.46 2.26
N LEU A 194 6.00 6.58 0.93
CA LEU A 194 6.77 7.67 0.32
C LEU A 194 6.05 9.03 0.52
N LEU A 195 4.73 9.08 0.42
CA LEU A 195 3.93 10.25 0.77
C LEU A 195 4.02 10.60 2.27
N GLU A 196 4.07 9.61 3.15
CA GLU A 196 4.28 9.80 4.59
C GLU A 196 5.56 10.58 4.86
N ARG A 197 6.69 10.08 4.35
CA ARG A 197 8.01 10.72 4.50
C ARG A 197 8.05 12.13 3.92
N LYS A 198 7.41 12.36 2.75
CA LYS A 198 7.38 13.69 2.15
C LYS A 198 6.53 14.69 2.94
N LEU A 199 5.52 14.23 3.68
CA LEU A 199 4.66 15.03 4.55
C LEU A 199 5.15 15.06 6.01
N GLU A 200 6.20 14.32 6.34
CA GLU A 200 6.86 14.33 7.65
C GLU A 200 7.53 15.69 7.85
N VAL A 201 7.31 16.29 9.02
CA VAL A 201 7.88 17.58 9.41
C VAL A 201 8.17 17.51 10.89
N ASP A 202 9.40 17.84 11.28
CA ASP A 202 9.81 17.92 12.69
C ASP A 202 8.97 18.98 13.43
N GLU A 203 8.67 18.75 14.71
CA GLU A 203 7.78 19.66 15.48
C GLU A 203 8.34 21.08 15.63
N ASP A 204 9.66 21.25 15.60
CA ASP A 204 10.34 22.55 15.64
C ASP A 204 10.29 23.31 14.31
N GLN A 205 10.17 22.59 13.18
CA GLN A 205 10.03 23.14 11.83
C GLN A 205 8.56 23.34 11.41
N LEU A 206 7.61 23.06 12.29
CA LEU A 206 6.19 23.09 12.00
C LEU A 206 5.68 24.53 11.74
N LYS A 207 5.41 24.86 10.48
CA LYS A 207 4.89 26.18 10.07
C LYS A 207 3.39 26.36 10.35
N CYS A 208 2.60 25.30 10.31
CA CYS A 208 1.14 25.35 10.52
C CYS A 208 0.55 23.98 10.86
N LYS A 209 0.21 23.75 12.14
CA LYS A 209 -0.29 22.45 12.63
C LYS A 209 -1.58 22.01 11.94
N LEU A 210 -2.58 22.88 11.79
CA LEU A 210 -3.87 22.50 11.19
C LEU A 210 -3.76 22.18 9.69
N ARG A 211 -2.90 22.90 8.95
CA ARG A 211 -2.61 22.57 7.54
C ARG A 211 -1.84 21.26 7.41
N HIS A 212 -0.88 21.01 8.31
CA HIS A 212 -0.18 19.72 8.38
C HIS A 212 -1.13 18.55 8.68
N MET A 213 -1.94 18.66 9.74
CA MET A 213 -2.98 17.67 10.06
C MET A 213 -3.93 17.41 8.88
N ARG A 214 -4.33 18.47 8.15
CA ARG A 214 -5.15 18.34 6.95
C ARG A 214 -4.47 17.54 5.85
N MET A 215 -3.18 17.77 5.57
CA MET A 215 -2.43 16.95 4.60
C MET A 215 -2.40 15.47 5.00
N ILE A 216 -2.18 15.17 6.28
CA ILE A 216 -2.20 13.79 6.80
C ILE A 216 -3.60 13.14 6.69
N MET A 217 -4.67 13.91 6.93
CA MET A 217 -6.05 13.43 6.77
C MET A 217 -6.45 13.24 5.30
N THR A 218 -6.08 14.17 4.41
CA THR A 218 -6.28 14.04 2.95
C THR A 218 -5.54 12.81 2.41
N LYS A 219 -4.30 12.54 2.85
CA LYS A 219 -3.56 11.31 2.52
C LYS A 219 -4.38 10.06 2.90
N SER A 220 -4.93 10.03 4.11
CA SER A 220 -5.60 8.84 4.68
C SER A 220 -6.95 8.50 4.02
N LYS A 221 -7.58 9.43 3.28
CA LYS A 221 -8.81 9.17 2.51
C LYS A 221 -8.59 8.40 1.19
N ASN A 222 -7.36 8.11 0.78
CA ASN A 222 -7.07 7.45 -0.51
C ASN A 222 -7.45 5.96 -0.59
N THR A 223 -8.06 5.36 0.44
CA THR A 223 -8.19 3.91 0.56
C THR A 223 -9.50 3.33 -0.01
N SER A 224 -9.35 2.60 -1.11
CA SER A 224 -10.12 1.39 -1.51
C SER A 224 -11.48 1.47 -2.26
N LYS A 225 -12.23 2.59 -2.32
CA LYS A 225 -13.59 2.59 -2.93
C LYS A 225 -14.01 3.80 -3.78
N THR A 226 -13.07 4.57 -4.32
CA THR A 226 -13.37 5.87 -4.95
C THR A 226 -13.24 5.88 -6.48
N PRO A 227 -14.09 6.65 -7.20
CA PRO A 227 -14.00 6.86 -8.65
C PRO A 227 -12.62 7.32 -9.15
N GLU A 228 -12.30 7.07 -10.42
CA GLU A 228 -10.94 7.27 -10.95
C GLU A 228 -10.47 8.74 -10.92
N ASP A 229 -11.41 9.66 -11.08
CA ASP A 229 -11.24 11.12 -10.98
C ASP A 229 -11.02 11.60 -9.53
N TYR A 230 -11.58 10.90 -8.55
CA TYR A 230 -11.47 11.26 -7.13
C TYR A 230 -10.02 11.18 -6.63
N ILE A 231 -9.31 10.10 -6.94
CA ILE A 231 -7.92 9.90 -6.48
C ILE A 231 -6.98 10.95 -7.12
N GLU A 232 -7.19 11.28 -8.40
CA GLU A 232 -6.39 12.32 -9.06
C GLU A 232 -6.68 13.72 -8.50
N ARG A 233 -7.94 14.02 -8.13
CA ARG A 233 -8.29 15.24 -7.38
C ARG A 233 -7.60 15.28 -6.02
N ILE A 234 -7.72 14.22 -5.20
CA ILE A 234 -7.14 14.18 -3.85
C ILE A 234 -5.61 14.34 -3.89
N ILE A 235 -4.91 13.66 -4.79
CA ILE A 235 -3.45 13.77 -4.91
C ILE A 235 -3.03 15.16 -5.41
N SER A 236 -3.78 15.75 -6.36
CA SER A 236 -3.50 17.12 -6.83
C SER A 236 -3.81 18.19 -5.77
N ASN A 237 -4.84 17.96 -4.95
CA ASN A 237 -5.14 18.79 -3.80
C ASN A 237 -4.01 18.70 -2.76
N LEU A 238 -3.55 17.49 -2.44
CA LEU A 238 -2.48 17.25 -1.48
C LEU A 238 -1.14 17.86 -1.93
N GLU A 239 -0.80 17.77 -3.22
CA GLU A 239 0.36 18.47 -3.82
C GLU A 239 0.22 19.99 -3.66
N THR A 240 -0.96 20.54 -3.94
CA THR A 240 -1.25 21.98 -3.74
C THR A 240 -1.11 22.39 -2.27
N GLN A 241 -1.71 21.64 -1.34
CA GLN A 241 -1.59 21.89 0.11
C GLN A 241 -0.13 21.87 0.58
N TYR A 242 0.67 20.94 0.06
CA TYR A 242 2.07 20.80 0.39
C TYR A 242 2.88 22.01 -0.07
N HIS A 243 2.72 22.45 -1.32
CA HIS A 243 3.39 23.66 -1.81
C HIS A 243 2.96 24.90 -1.01
N GLN A 244 1.65 25.10 -0.82
CA GLN A 244 1.15 26.21 0.01
C GLN A 244 1.57 26.12 1.50
N TYR A 245 2.02 24.96 1.99
CA TYR A 245 2.59 24.81 3.34
C TYR A 245 4.09 25.16 3.33
N GLN A 246 4.84 24.69 2.33
CA GLN A 246 6.25 25.00 2.15
C GLN A 246 6.48 26.51 1.94
N ASP A 247 5.61 27.15 1.16
CA ASP A 247 5.65 28.58 0.81
C ASP A 247 5.24 29.53 1.96
N LEU A 248 4.88 29.01 3.15
CA LEU A 248 4.61 29.85 4.31
C LEU A 248 5.89 30.58 4.76
N GLU A 249 5.88 31.91 4.68
CA GLU A 249 6.99 32.79 5.11
C GLU A 249 7.16 32.84 6.63
N SER A 250 6.09 32.57 7.40
CA SER A 250 6.08 32.69 8.86
C SER A 250 5.28 31.56 9.53
N THR A 251 5.61 31.31 10.80
CA THR A 251 4.90 30.35 11.65
C THR A 251 3.49 30.84 11.97
N CYS A 252 2.49 30.03 11.65
CA CYS A 252 1.09 30.32 11.89
C CYS A 252 0.74 30.27 13.39
N HIS A 253 -0.12 31.19 13.86
CA HIS A 253 -0.59 31.26 15.24
C HIS A 253 -1.15 29.93 15.80
N CYS A 254 -1.71 29.05 14.95
CA CYS A 254 -2.17 27.72 15.38
C CYS A 254 -1.06 26.81 15.95
N VAL A 255 0.21 27.11 15.67
CA VAL A 255 1.36 26.39 16.24
C VAL A 255 1.58 26.77 17.70
N GLU A 256 1.38 28.03 18.08
CA GLU A 256 1.45 28.44 19.49
C GLU A 256 0.27 27.87 20.29
N VAL A 257 -0.94 27.91 19.71
CA VAL A 257 -2.12 27.24 20.30
C VAL A 257 -1.89 25.73 20.46
N TRP A 258 -1.19 25.09 19.51
CA TRP A 258 -0.81 23.67 19.62
C TRP A 258 0.19 23.40 20.75
N LYS A 259 1.17 24.29 20.98
CA LYS A 259 2.11 24.15 22.11
C LYS A 259 1.38 24.19 23.46
N ASP A 260 0.40 25.07 23.61
CA ASP A 260 -0.44 25.11 24.82
C ASP A 260 -1.31 23.86 24.98
N VAL A 261 -1.87 23.33 23.89
CA VAL A 261 -2.59 22.02 23.87
C VAL A 261 -1.72 20.88 24.39
N VAL A 262 -0.49 20.75 23.91
CA VAL A 262 0.46 19.69 24.35
C VAL A 262 0.85 19.90 25.81
N LYS A 263 1.21 21.13 26.18
CA LYS A 263 1.62 21.51 27.55
C LYS A 263 0.54 21.26 28.61
N LEU A 264 -0.73 21.44 28.25
CA LEU A 264 -1.89 21.22 29.12
C LEU A 264 -2.49 19.80 29.00
N ASN A 265 -1.93 18.93 28.15
CA ASN A 265 -2.45 17.58 27.86
C ASN A 265 -3.91 17.59 27.39
N ILE A 266 -4.28 18.51 26.50
CA ILE A 266 -5.64 18.60 25.94
C ILE A 266 -5.75 17.64 24.74
N LEU A 267 -5.58 16.34 25.01
CA LEU A 267 -5.59 15.27 24.02
C LEU A 267 -6.66 14.21 24.36
N ASP A 268 -7.16 13.51 23.34
CA ASP A 268 -8.02 12.34 23.48
C ASP A 268 -7.20 11.06 23.75
N PHE A 269 -7.89 9.94 23.95
CA PHE A 269 -7.28 8.62 24.13
C PHE A 269 -6.35 8.16 22.98
N PHE A 270 -6.44 8.81 21.81
CA PHE A 270 -5.61 8.53 20.64
C PHE A 270 -4.50 9.58 20.44
N GLU A 271 -4.20 10.38 21.48
CA GLU A 271 -3.19 11.45 21.48
C GLU A 271 -3.52 12.61 20.49
N ARG A 272 -4.80 12.81 20.15
CA ARG A 272 -5.26 13.87 19.24
C ARG A 272 -6.04 14.95 20.00
N ASN A 273 -5.87 16.21 19.63
CA ASN A 273 -6.77 17.26 20.14
C ASN A 273 -8.10 17.23 19.36
N PRO A 274 -9.25 17.04 20.02
CA PRO A 274 -10.54 16.90 19.33
C PRO A 274 -10.95 18.19 18.61
N HIS A 275 -10.68 19.37 19.18
CA HIS A 275 -11.02 20.65 18.55
C HIS A 275 -10.25 20.87 17.24
N PHE A 276 -8.93 20.63 17.23
CA PHE A 276 -8.12 20.69 16.01
C PHE A 276 -8.59 19.67 14.96
N TYR A 277 -8.93 18.45 15.38
CA TYR A 277 -9.44 17.42 14.47
C TYR A 277 -10.77 17.87 13.83
N THR A 278 -11.73 18.35 14.62
CA THR A 278 -13.01 18.88 14.11
C THR A 278 -12.83 20.10 13.20
N MET A 279 -11.89 21.03 13.49
CA MET A 279 -11.58 22.15 12.58
C MET A 279 -11.12 21.66 11.20
N VAL A 280 -10.34 20.58 11.14
CA VAL A 280 -9.89 20.00 9.88
C VAL A 280 -11.03 19.23 9.18
N GLU A 281 -11.84 18.45 9.90
CA GLU A 281 -12.99 17.74 9.34
C GLU A 281 -14.07 18.65 8.76
N LYS A 282 -14.24 19.85 9.35
CA LYS A 282 -15.14 20.89 8.82
C LYS A 282 -14.67 21.53 7.52
N THR A 283 -13.43 21.28 7.09
CA THR A 283 -12.98 21.67 5.75
C THR A 283 -13.20 20.53 4.78
N ASP A 284 -13.79 20.81 3.61
CA ASP A 284 -13.79 19.83 2.54
C ASP A 284 -12.33 19.50 2.18
N LEU A 285 -11.96 18.22 2.16
CA LEU A 285 -10.60 17.77 1.88
C LEU A 285 -10.28 17.72 0.36
N GLU A 286 -11.29 17.86 -0.51
CA GLU A 286 -11.12 17.98 -1.96
C GLU A 286 -10.88 19.43 -2.43
N GLU A 287 -11.27 20.43 -1.64
CA GLU A 287 -11.11 21.86 -1.98
C GLU A 287 -9.73 22.43 -1.60
N THR A 288 -9.26 23.45 -2.32
CA THR A 288 -8.01 24.14 -1.98
C THR A 288 -8.31 25.25 -0.97
N LEU A 289 -7.57 25.32 0.13
CA LEU A 289 -7.80 26.28 1.20
C LEU A 289 -6.82 27.45 1.18
N ASN A 290 -7.37 28.66 1.18
CA ASN A 290 -6.61 29.88 1.39
C ASN A 290 -6.61 30.23 2.89
N GLY A 291 -5.46 30.06 3.56
CA GLY A 291 -5.29 30.34 4.99
C GLY A 291 -5.27 29.10 5.90
N CYS A 292 -5.33 29.36 7.21
CA CYS A 292 -5.32 28.35 8.26
C CYS A 292 -6.75 28.03 8.71
N PRO A 293 -7.12 26.73 8.90
CA PRO A 293 -8.43 26.36 9.43
C PRO A 293 -8.82 27.00 10.77
N LEU A 294 -7.85 27.49 11.58
CA LEU A 294 -8.12 28.22 12.82
C LEU A 294 -8.83 29.58 12.58
N GLU A 295 -8.66 30.18 11.41
CA GLU A 295 -9.16 31.52 11.10
C GLU A 295 -10.47 31.50 10.29
N PHE A 296 -11.07 30.33 10.09
CA PHE A 296 -12.34 30.18 9.37
C PHE A 296 -13.53 30.30 10.30
N GLU A 297 -14.61 30.96 9.85
CA GLU A 297 -15.86 31.11 10.62
C GLU A 297 -16.48 29.75 10.98
N SER A 298 -16.30 28.72 10.15
CA SER A 298 -16.73 27.35 10.43
C SER A 298 -16.06 26.72 11.66
N SER A 299 -14.84 27.15 11.99
CA SER A 299 -14.02 26.69 13.12
C SER A 299 -14.18 27.52 14.39
N LYS A 300 -14.97 28.59 14.35
CA LYS A 300 -15.05 29.60 15.40
C LYS A 300 -15.46 29.02 16.75
N THR A 301 -16.50 28.18 16.78
CA THR A 301 -16.98 27.52 17.99
C THR A 301 -15.89 26.68 18.65
N GLU A 302 -15.16 25.87 17.86
CA GLU A 302 -14.09 25.01 18.38
C GLU A 302 -12.89 25.84 18.85
N LYS A 303 -12.60 26.97 18.19
CA LYS A 303 -11.54 27.90 18.58
C LYS A 303 -11.85 28.59 19.89
N GLU A 304 -13.08 29.11 20.04
CA GLU A 304 -13.52 29.77 21.27
C GLU A 304 -13.51 28.81 22.45
N LEU A 305 -14.05 27.59 22.28
CA LEU A 305 -14.01 26.54 23.30
C LEU A 305 -12.58 26.14 23.68
N LEU A 306 -11.71 25.90 22.70
CA LEU A 306 -10.33 25.50 22.97
C LEU A 306 -9.54 26.59 23.70
N LEU A 307 -9.64 27.84 23.24
CA LEU A 307 -8.96 28.97 23.88
C LEU A 307 -9.47 29.19 25.31
N GLU A 308 -10.74 28.90 25.59
CA GLU A 308 -11.28 28.97 26.95
C GLU A 308 -10.75 27.87 27.87
N ILE A 309 -10.57 26.64 27.38
CA ILE A 309 -9.91 25.56 28.13
C ILE A 309 -8.44 25.95 28.42
N ILE A 310 -7.72 26.47 27.42
CA ILE A 310 -6.34 26.93 27.57
C ILE A 310 -6.23 28.05 28.62
N ARG A 311 -7.13 29.04 28.60
CA ARG A 311 -7.17 30.13 29.60
C ARG A 311 -7.40 29.65 31.02
N LYS A 312 -8.24 28.63 31.20
CA LYS A 312 -8.51 28.03 32.52
C LYS A 312 -7.33 27.21 33.04
N GLY A 313 -6.44 26.74 32.16
CA GLY A 313 -5.29 25.92 32.52
C GLY A 313 -5.67 24.54 33.07
N GLU A 314 -6.89 24.08 32.79
CA GLU A 314 -7.40 22.79 33.23
C GLU A 314 -6.68 21.67 32.49
N LYS A 315 -5.87 20.87 33.22
CA LYS A 315 -5.35 19.61 32.69
C LYS A 315 -6.50 18.62 32.57
N VAL A 316 -6.73 18.11 31.36
CA VAL A 316 -7.64 16.98 31.14
C VAL A 316 -6.95 15.73 31.71
N ASN A 317 -7.41 15.29 32.89
CA ASN A 317 -6.97 14.03 33.50
C ASN A 317 -7.69 12.85 32.85
N ASP A 318 -7.02 11.70 32.76
CA ASP A 318 -7.44 10.45 32.08
C ASP A 318 -8.64 9.71 32.73
N LYS A 319 -9.71 10.41 33.10
CA LYS A 319 -10.87 9.84 33.81
C LYS A 319 -12.21 10.34 33.29
N ALA A 320 -12.54 10.01 32.05
CA ALA A 320 -13.92 9.99 31.56
C ALA A 320 -14.15 9.23 30.24
N THR A 321 -13.87 7.91 30.18
CA THR A 321 -14.86 6.88 29.77
C THR A 321 -14.29 5.46 29.91
#